data_AF-A0A8H5IHY4-F1
#
_entry.id   AF-A0A8H5IHY4-F1
#
_cell.length_a   1.000
_cell.length_b   1.000
_cell.length_c   1.000
_cell.angle_alpha   90.00
_cell.angle_beta   90.00
_cell.angle_gamma   90.00
#
_symmetry.space_group_name_H-M   'P 1'
#
loop_
_entity.id
_entity.type
_entity.pdbx_description
1 polymer ?
#
loop_
_entity_poly.entity_id
_entity_poly.type
_entity_poly.pdbx_seq_one_letter_code
_entity_poly.pdbx_strand_id
1 'polypeptide(L)'
;MTWTPVDEHDEHLKEIFEQKLGLATVDVLKVTATGKSSYMSFILDRMDFLDLQALCVSVADIPPGEKSFRELIPEDACGKLTKIDPQIYEQTKEAMSTIARYCGDWNLWEMPSLLSSASRTIAYYKFVLIELAQEKYSCSLKQTLEVIMQKKYEEKESWDCEFYNALYITRWKLKALHEAALGRMRQFDLTYQALDLIKLKVMCSEKSVEFLRKHYIDGPTQSPTDESTAQPYACILNLDLQKSIDDTIKPLMQFRKDELKQEGS
;
A
#
# COMPACT_ATOMS: atom_id res chain seq x y z
N MET A 1 -12.93 -11.56 -20.08
CA MET A 1 -12.03 -12.51 -20.77
C MET A 1 -11.39 -13.38 -19.71
N THR A 2 -11.51 -14.70 -19.84
CA THR A 2 -11.02 -15.66 -18.84
C THR A 2 -9.56 -15.98 -19.16
N TRP A 3 -8.63 -15.68 -18.26
CA TRP A 3 -7.21 -16.00 -18.43
C TRP A 3 -7.07 -17.52 -18.60
N THR A 4 -6.54 -17.94 -19.74
CA THR A 4 -6.33 -19.37 -20.05
C THR A 4 -4.83 -19.59 -20.03
N PRO A 5 -4.28 -20.32 -19.04
CA PRO A 5 -2.84 -20.44 -18.87
C PRO A 5 -2.22 -21.25 -20.01
N VAL A 6 -1.01 -20.87 -20.41
CA VAL A 6 -0.36 -21.38 -21.64
C VAL A 6 0.72 -22.43 -21.34
N ASP A 7 1.23 -22.48 -20.12
CA ASP A 7 2.21 -23.47 -19.66
C ASP A 7 2.07 -23.79 -18.15
N GLU A 8 2.83 -24.78 -17.65
CA GLU A 8 2.79 -25.21 -16.24
C GLU A 8 3.14 -24.07 -15.25
N HIS A 9 3.98 -23.11 -15.67
CA HIS A 9 4.33 -21.97 -14.83
C HIS A 9 3.16 -20.98 -14.74
N ASP A 10 2.47 -20.78 -15.86
CA ASP A 10 1.28 -19.94 -15.99
C ASP A 10 0.06 -20.57 -15.28
N GLU A 11 -0.07 -21.90 -15.30
CA GLU A 11 -1.03 -22.64 -14.48
C GLU A 11 -0.76 -22.43 -13.00
N HIS A 12 0.50 -22.51 -12.57
CA HIS A 12 0.87 -22.29 -11.17
C HIS A 12 0.64 -20.84 -10.73
N LEU A 13 0.92 -19.87 -11.61
CA LEU A 13 0.63 -18.46 -11.38
C LEU A 13 -0.86 -18.19 -11.26
N LYS A 14 -1.66 -18.73 -12.18
CA LYS A 14 -3.12 -18.62 -12.14
C LYS A 14 -3.69 -19.27 -10.88
N GLU A 15 -3.20 -20.44 -10.48
CA GLU A 15 -3.62 -21.12 -9.25
C GLU A 15 -3.26 -20.31 -7.99
N ILE A 16 -2.09 -19.64 -7.96
CA ILE A 16 -1.71 -18.71 -6.89
C ILE A 16 -2.64 -17.49 -6.85
N PHE A 17 -2.97 -16.90 -8.01
CA PHE A 17 -3.87 -15.73 -8.07
C PHE A 17 -5.31 -16.09 -7.71
N GLU A 18 -5.85 -17.18 -8.23
CA GLU A 18 -7.25 -17.57 -8.04
C GLU A 18 -7.49 -18.22 -6.67
N GLN A 19 -6.61 -19.11 -6.20
CA GLN A 19 -6.81 -19.78 -4.91
C GLN A 19 -6.22 -19.03 -3.73
N LYS A 20 -5.04 -18.40 -3.86
CA LYS A 20 -4.39 -17.76 -2.69
C LYS A 20 -4.72 -16.28 -2.56
N LEU A 21 -4.80 -15.53 -3.65
CA LEU A 21 -5.21 -14.12 -3.58
C LEU A 21 -6.74 -13.98 -3.43
N GLY A 22 -7.51 -14.80 -4.16
CA GLY A 22 -8.98 -14.78 -4.14
C GLY A 22 -9.61 -15.26 -2.83
N LEU A 23 -9.05 -16.29 -2.16
CA LEU A 23 -9.60 -16.78 -0.88
C LEU A 23 -9.07 -16.01 0.34
N ALA A 24 -7.84 -15.47 0.29
CA ALA A 24 -7.29 -14.69 1.41
C ALA A 24 -7.97 -13.33 1.58
N THR A 25 -8.52 -12.76 0.49
CA THR A 25 -9.32 -11.53 0.56
C THR A 25 -10.74 -11.81 1.05
N VAL A 26 -11.43 -12.84 0.55
CA VAL A 26 -12.85 -13.06 0.85
C VAL A 26 -13.14 -13.46 2.31
N ASP A 27 -12.24 -14.18 2.99
CA ASP A 27 -12.45 -14.57 4.39
C ASP A 27 -12.13 -13.46 5.40
N VAL A 28 -11.33 -12.45 5.02
CA VAL A 28 -11.09 -11.24 5.84
C VAL A 28 -12.20 -10.20 5.61
N LEU A 29 -12.84 -10.20 4.44
CA LEU A 29 -13.89 -9.26 4.02
C LEU A 29 -15.29 -9.56 4.60
N LYS A 30 -15.53 -10.72 5.23
CA LYS A 30 -16.88 -11.08 5.75
C LYS A 30 -17.23 -10.54 7.14
N VAL A 31 -16.36 -9.79 7.82
CA VAL A 31 -16.62 -9.30 9.19
C VAL A 31 -17.17 -7.85 9.21
N THR A 32 -17.19 -7.12 8.09
CA THR A 32 -17.59 -5.69 8.06
C THR A 32 -18.98 -5.42 7.46
N ALA A 33 -19.88 -6.41 7.42
CA ALA A 33 -21.26 -6.19 6.96
C ALA A 33 -22.16 -5.42 7.96
N THR A 34 -21.67 -5.05 9.14
CA THR A 34 -22.45 -4.33 10.17
C THR A 34 -21.86 -2.96 10.49
N GLY A 35 -21.63 -2.12 9.47
CA GLY A 35 -21.92 -0.68 9.47
C GLY A 35 -21.44 0.25 10.60
N LYS A 36 -20.53 -0.13 11.50
CA LYS A 36 -20.02 0.75 12.56
C LYS A 36 -18.56 0.44 12.93
N SER A 37 -17.63 1.05 12.20
CA SER A 37 -16.41 1.74 12.70
C SER A 37 -15.39 1.92 11.56
N SER A 38 -15.22 3.15 11.05
CA SER A 38 -14.21 3.44 10.01
C SER A 38 -12.75 3.35 10.50
N TYR A 39 -12.55 3.09 11.80
CA TYR A 39 -11.24 2.88 12.43
C TYR A 39 -10.83 1.40 12.55
N MET A 40 -11.70 0.44 12.20
CA MET A 40 -11.41 -1.01 12.27
C MET A 40 -11.47 -1.69 10.89
N SER A 41 -11.33 -0.94 9.80
CA SER A 41 -11.12 -1.56 8.49
C SER A 41 -9.63 -1.87 8.33
N PHE A 42 -9.33 -3.06 7.81
CA PHE A 42 -7.98 -3.42 7.42
C PHE A 42 -7.48 -2.38 6.40
N ILE A 43 -6.19 -2.01 6.43
CA ILE A 43 -5.67 -0.85 5.67
C ILE A 43 -5.97 -0.91 4.15
N LEU A 44 -6.18 -2.12 3.60
CA LEU A 44 -6.54 -2.35 2.20
C LEU A 44 -8.00 -1.99 1.84
N ASP A 45 -8.86 -1.80 2.84
CA ASP A 45 -10.28 -1.46 2.70
C ASP A 45 -10.52 0.05 2.93
N ARG A 46 -9.44 0.83 2.97
CA ARG A 46 -9.51 2.29 3.06
C ARG A 46 -9.43 2.89 1.66
N MET A 47 -10.34 3.83 1.38
CA MET A 47 -10.34 4.61 0.14
C MET A 47 -8.96 5.20 -0.16
N ASP A 48 -8.28 5.73 0.86
CA ASP A 48 -6.93 6.31 0.73
C ASP A 48 -5.90 5.34 0.11
N PHE A 49 -6.00 4.05 0.43
CA PHE A 49 -5.11 3.03 -0.13
C PHE A 49 -5.43 2.76 -1.61
N LEU A 50 -6.72 2.68 -1.94
CA LEU A 50 -7.17 2.49 -3.32
C LEU A 50 -6.80 3.69 -4.20
N ASP A 51 -6.84 4.90 -3.65
CA ASP A 51 -6.43 6.12 -4.36
C ASP A 51 -4.94 6.15 -4.66
N LEU A 52 -4.12 5.75 -3.68
CA LEU A 52 -2.69 5.63 -3.87
C LEU A 52 -2.37 4.56 -4.93
N GLN A 53 -3.10 3.44 -4.93
CA GLN A 53 -2.96 2.43 -5.96
C GLN A 53 -3.38 2.95 -7.34
N ALA A 54 -4.51 3.65 -7.44
CA ALA A 54 -4.98 4.23 -8.70
C ALA A 54 -3.98 5.25 -9.25
N LEU A 55 -3.38 6.09 -8.39
CA LEU A 55 -2.30 7.00 -8.76
C LEU A 55 -1.12 6.22 -9.34
N CYS A 56 -0.67 5.17 -8.66
CA CYS A 56 0.49 4.41 -9.10
C CYS A 56 0.25 3.69 -10.43
N VAL A 57 -0.97 3.21 -10.68
CA VAL A 57 -1.37 2.65 -11.98
C VAL A 57 -1.41 3.72 -13.06
N SER A 58 -1.93 4.91 -12.76
CA SER A 58 -2.09 6.01 -13.73
C SER A 58 -0.75 6.54 -14.26
N VAL A 59 0.35 6.33 -13.53
CA VAL A 59 1.69 6.77 -13.94
C VAL A 59 2.60 5.60 -14.33
N ALA A 60 2.08 4.38 -14.40
CA ALA A 60 2.88 3.18 -14.68
C ALA A 60 3.55 3.20 -16.06
N ASP A 61 2.90 3.85 -17.04
CA ASP A 61 3.43 3.98 -18.40
C ASP A 61 4.45 5.13 -18.55
N ILE A 62 4.62 5.96 -17.51
CA ILE A 62 5.61 7.03 -17.52
C ILE A 62 6.96 6.44 -17.09
N PRO A 63 8.00 6.54 -17.93
CA PRO A 63 9.31 6.03 -17.57
C PRO A 63 9.90 6.82 -16.38
N PRO A 64 10.44 6.13 -15.35
CA PRO A 64 10.94 6.77 -14.14
C PRO A 64 12.31 7.46 -14.32
N GLY A 65 12.96 7.27 -15.47
CA GLY A 65 14.28 7.82 -15.76
C GLY A 65 14.22 8.91 -16.83
N GLU A 66 14.94 10.01 -16.61
CA GLU A 66 14.95 11.15 -17.53
C GLU A 66 15.34 10.78 -18.96
N LYS A 67 16.31 9.86 -19.13
CA LYS A 67 16.74 9.41 -20.46
C LYS A 67 15.61 8.71 -21.20
N SER A 68 14.95 7.75 -20.54
CA SER A 68 13.81 7.02 -21.10
C SER A 68 12.60 7.92 -21.32
N PHE A 69 12.43 8.95 -20.49
CA PHE A 69 11.43 9.99 -20.73
C PHE A 69 11.70 10.76 -22.02
N ARG A 70 12.94 11.22 -22.25
CA ARG A 70 13.31 11.93 -23.48
C ARG A 70 13.16 11.07 -24.73
N GLU A 71 13.38 9.75 -24.61
CA GLU A 71 13.17 8.80 -25.71
C GLU A 71 11.68 8.62 -26.02
N LEU A 72 10.82 8.58 -25.00
CA LEU A 72 9.37 8.44 -25.16
C LEU A 72 8.69 9.74 -25.61
N ILE A 73 9.10 10.86 -25.02
CA ILE A 73 8.56 12.20 -25.26
C ILE A 73 9.74 13.12 -25.57
N PRO A 74 10.16 13.20 -26.85
CA PRO A 74 11.24 14.11 -27.25
C PRO A 74 10.82 15.58 -27.12
N GLU A 75 11.79 16.46 -26.92
CA GLU A 75 11.55 17.90 -26.71
C GLU A 75 10.78 18.56 -27.85
N ASP A 76 11.08 18.11 -29.07
CA ASP A 76 10.46 18.53 -30.31
C ASP A 76 8.96 18.19 -30.36
N ALA A 77 8.51 17.14 -29.66
CA ALA A 77 7.07 16.85 -29.48
C ALA A 77 6.36 17.92 -28.62
N CYS A 78 7.10 18.60 -27.74
CA CYS A 78 6.62 19.72 -26.93
C CYS A 78 6.82 21.09 -27.60
N GLY A 79 7.15 21.13 -28.89
CA GLY A 79 7.49 22.35 -29.63
C GLY A 79 6.46 23.50 -29.57
N LYS A 80 5.17 23.20 -29.33
CA LYS A 80 4.14 24.24 -29.11
C LYS A 80 4.24 24.87 -27.73
N LEU A 81 4.54 24.08 -26.71
CA LEU A 81 4.69 24.53 -25.33
C LEU A 81 6.01 25.25 -25.13
N THR A 82 7.10 24.73 -25.69
CA THR A 82 8.44 25.33 -25.57
C THR A 82 8.56 26.70 -26.25
N LYS A 83 7.70 26.99 -27.23
CA LYS A 83 7.55 28.34 -27.80
C LYS A 83 6.93 29.34 -26.84
N ILE A 84 6.10 28.88 -25.91
CA ILE A 84 5.42 29.72 -24.92
C ILE A 84 6.30 29.86 -23.68
N ASP A 85 6.87 28.75 -23.22
CA ASP A 85 7.80 28.69 -22.11
C ASP A 85 8.96 27.74 -22.47
N PRO A 86 10.16 28.27 -22.76
CA PRO A 86 11.31 27.45 -23.13
C PRO A 86 11.75 26.44 -22.06
N GLN A 87 11.39 26.64 -20.79
CA GLN A 87 11.77 25.74 -19.69
C GLN A 87 10.74 24.64 -19.41
N ILE A 88 9.55 24.72 -20.00
CA ILE A 88 8.42 23.83 -19.67
C ILE A 88 8.75 22.35 -19.87
N TYR A 89 9.54 22.04 -20.90
CA TYR A 89 9.89 20.66 -21.22
C TYR A 89 10.75 20.04 -20.12
N GLU A 90 11.84 20.71 -19.72
CA GLU A 90 12.73 20.21 -18.67
C GLU A 90 12.02 20.09 -17.32
N GLN A 91 11.19 21.08 -16.97
CA GLN A 91 10.41 21.07 -15.72
C GLN A 91 9.34 19.97 -15.71
N THR A 92 8.66 19.74 -16.84
CA THR A 92 7.66 18.67 -16.97
C THR A 92 8.32 17.30 -16.89
N LYS A 93 9.44 17.11 -17.60
CA LYS A 93 10.25 15.89 -17.57
C LYS A 93 10.69 15.56 -16.14
N GLU A 94 11.25 16.54 -15.41
CA GLU A 94 11.67 16.35 -14.02
C GLU A 94 10.49 15.98 -13.11
N ALA A 95 9.38 16.70 -13.22
CA ALA A 95 8.18 16.47 -12.42
C ALA A 95 7.57 15.09 -12.67
N MET A 96 7.33 14.72 -13.93
CA MET A 96 6.72 13.44 -14.30
C MET A 96 7.65 12.26 -13.99
N SER A 97 8.96 12.37 -14.27
CA SER A 97 9.93 11.31 -13.95
C SER A 97 10.04 11.09 -12.43
N THR A 98 10.00 12.17 -11.64
CA THR A 98 10.04 12.09 -10.17
C THR A 98 8.80 11.38 -9.62
N ILE A 99 7.61 11.77 -10.08
CA ILE A 99 6.34 11.15 -9.66
C ILE A 99 6.32 9.67 -10.07
N ALA A 100 6.69 9.36 -11.32
CA ALA A 100 6.72 7.99 -11.84
C ALA A 100 7.71 7.10 -11.07
N ARG A 101 8.91 7.61 -10.76
CA ARG A 101 9.89 6.89 -9.93
C ARG A 101 9.33 6.57 -8.55
N TYR A 102 8.73 7.54 -7.86
CA TYR A 102 8.21 7.32 -6.51
C TYR A 102 7.01 6.36 -6.48
N CYS A 103 6.13 6.43 -7.49
CA CYS A 103 5.03 5.48 -7.64
C CYS A 103 5.54 4.07 -8.02
N GLY A 104 6.59 4.00 -8.84
CA GLY A 104 7.28 2.75 -9.17
C GLY A 104 7.89 2.09 -7.93
N ASP A 105 8.60 2.86 -7.10
CA ASP A 105 9.16 2.38 -5.84
C ASP A 105 8.05 1.86 -4.90
N TRP A 106 6.94 2.60 -4.78
CA TRP A 106 5.79 2.18 -3.99
C TRP A 106 5.25 0.82 -4.43
N ASN A 107 5.03 0.64 -5.74
CA ASN A 107 4.49 -0.60 -6.29
C ASN A 107 5.45 -1.79 -6.17
N LEU A 108 6.75 -1.57 -6.38
CA LEU A 108 7.74 -2.65 -6.43
C LEU A 108 8.19 -3.12 -5.05
N TRP A 109 8.34 -2.20 -4.10
CA TRP A 109 9.04 -2.48 -2.84
C TRP A 109 8.14 -2.29 -1.62
N GLU A 110 7.40 -1.19 -1.57
CA GLU A 110 6.81 -0.74 -0.32
C GLU A 110 5.46 -1.39 -0.06
N MET A 111 4.60 -1.47 -1.09
CA MET A 111 3.30 -2.11 -1.02
C MET A 111 3.41 -3.63 -0.74
N PRO A 112 4.30 -4.39 -1.42
CA PRO A 112 4.56 -5.78 -1.05
C PRO A 112 5.06 -5.94 0.39
N SER A 113 5.87 -5.02 0.90
CA SER A 113 6.35 -5.04 2.29
C SER A 113 5.19 -4.89 3.28
N LEU A 114 4.28 -3.95 3.03
CA LEU A 114 3.06 -3.75 3.84
C LEU A 114 2.17 -5.00 3.84
N LEU A 115 1.89 -5.57 2.66
CA LEU A 115 1.08 -6.78 2.53
C LEU A 115 1.72 -7.99 3.22
N SER A 116 3.04 -8.14 3.05
CA SER A 116 3.82 -9.21 3.69
C SER A 116 3.79 -9.08 5.20
N SER A 117 3.92 -7.86 5.73
CA SER A 117 3.84 -7.57 7.16
C SER A 117 2.48 -8.00 7.72
N ALA A 118 1.38 -7.58 7.09
CA ALA A 118 0.04 -7.92 7.54
C ALA A 118 -0.27 -9.43 7.44
N SER A 119 0.16 -10.08 6.35
CA SER A 119 0.03 -11.54 6.18
C SER A 119 0.79 -12.31 7.27
N ARG A 120 1.97 -11.81 7.65
CA ARG A 120 2.79 -12.39 8.73
C ARG A 120 2.16 -12.20 10.11
N THR A 121 1.48 -11.08 10.36
CA THR A 121 0.69 -10.86 11.58
C THR A 121 -0.42 -11.89 11.70
N ILE A 122 -1.18 -12.10 10.61
CA ILE A 122 -2.23 -13.13 10.56
C ILE A 122 -1.63 -14.52 10.80
N ALA A 123 -0.49 -14.83 10.18
CA ALA A 123 0.18 -16.11 10.38
C ALA A 123 0.64 -16.33 11.83
N TYR A 124 1.17 -15.30 12.49
CA TYR A 124 1.54 -15.36 13.91
C TYR A 124 0.31 -15.58 14.79
N TYR A 125 -0.78 -14.85 14.53
CA TYR A 125 -2.03 -15.05 15.26
C TYR A 125 -2.57 -16.48 15.12
N LYS A 126 -2.57 -17.02 13.89
CA LYS A 126 -2.94 -18.42 13.64
C LYS A 126 -2.02 -19.40 14.39
N PHE A 127 -0.72 -19.14 14.41
CA PHE A 127 0.25 -19.94 15.16
C PHE A 127 -0.04 -19.94 16.67
N VAL A 128 -0.29 -18.77 17.26
CA VAL A 128 -0.70 -18.64 18.67
C VAL A 128 -1.99 -19.41 18.95
N LEU A 129 -3.00 -19.26 18.09
CA LEU A 129 -4.27 -19.98 18.23
C LEU A 129 -4.08 -21.49 18.17
N ILE A 130 -3.25 -22.00 17.25
CA ILE A 130 -2.96 -23.44 17.15
C ILE A 130 -2.28 -23.92 18.43
N GLU A 131 -1.28 -23.20 18.95
CA GLU A 131 -0.61 -23.55 20.21
C GLU A 131 -1.55 -23.54 21.42
N LEU A 132 -2.56 -22.67 21.42
CA LEU A 132 -3.57 -22.57 22.47
C LEU A 132 -4.73 -23.57 22.33
N ALA A 133 -5.10 -23.95 21.10
CA ALA A 133 -6.37 -24.63 20.81
C ALA A 133 -6.26 -26.04 20.19
N GLN A 134 -5.13 -26.45 19.61
CA GLN A 134 -5.03 -27.73 18.88
C GLN A 134 -4.03 -28.74 19.49
N GLU A 135 -4.54 -29.96 19.71
CA GLU A 135 -3.83 -31.18 20.13
C GLU A 135 -3.09 -31.91 18.98
N LYS A 136 -2.89 -31.26 17.82
CA LYS A 136 -2.61 -32.04 16.60
C LYS A 136 -1.29 -32.83 16.64
N TYR A 137 -0.33 -32.45 17.50
CA TYR A 137 0.97 -33.13 17.60
C TYR A 137 1.59 -33.21 19.01
N SER A 138 0.96 -32.65 20.06
CA SER A 138 1.42 -32.69 21.46
C SER A 138 0.43 -31.97 22.40
N CYS A 139 0.61 -32.06 23.73
CA CYS A 139 -0.13 -31.27 24.70
C CYS A 139 -0.11 -29.78 24.31
N SER A 140 -1.28 -29.18 24.13
CA SER A 140 -1.42 -27.75 23.85
C SER A 140 -0.89 -26.91 25.02
N LEU A 141 -0.55 -25.65 24.78
CA LEU A 141 -0.14 -24.73 25.87
C LEU A 141 -1.23 -24.63 26.94
N LYS A 142 -2.50 -24.67 26.54
CA LYS A 142 -3.63 -24.70 27.46
C LYS A 142 -3.59 -25.94 28.37
N GLN A 143 -3.37 -27.12 27.81
CA GLN A 143 -3.33 -28.37 28.58
C GLN A 143 -2.14 -28.43 29.52
N THR A 144 -0.95 -27.98 29.08
CA THR A 144 0.22 -27.96 29.97
C THR A 144 0.04 -26.95 31.11
N LEU A 145 -0.63 -25.83 30.86
CA LEU A 145 -1.00 -24.89 31.91
C LEU A 145 -2.06 -25.47 32.86
N GLU A 146 -3.08 -26.16 32.35
CA GLU A 146 -4.08 -26.84 33.17
C GLU A 146 -3.44 -27.88 34.10
N VAL A 147 -2.44 -28.64 33.61
CA VAL A 147 -1.63 -29.56 34.44
C VAL A 147 -0.88 -28.80 35.54
N ILE A 148 -0.15 -27.73 35.20
CA ILE A 148 0.62 -26.94 36.18
C ILE A 148 -0.30 -26.31 37.23
N MET A 149 -1.52 -25.92 36.85
CA MET A 149 -2.51 -25.28 37.73
C MET A 149 -3.35 -26.28 38.55
N GLN A 150 -3.10 -27.58 38.44
CA GLN A 150 -3.81 -28.56 39.28
C GLN A 150 -3.50 -28.33 40.75
N LYS A 151 -4.54 -28.39 41.59
CA LYS A 151 -4.45 -28.19 43.04
C LYS A 151 -3.40 -29.09 43.70
N LYS A 152 -3.16 -30.29 43.15
CA LYS A 152 -2.13 -31.21 43.67
C LYS A 152 -0.73 -30.61 43.64
N TYR A 153 -0.43 -29.60 42.82
CA TYR A 153 0.90 -28.99 42.69
C TYR A 153 1.05 -27.64 43.41
N GLU A 154 0.10 -27.25 44.25
CA GLU A 154 0.22 -26.06 45.11
C GLU A 154 1.41 -26.18 46.08
N GLU A 155 1.65 -27.40 46.57
CA GLU A 155 2.79 -27.73 47.41
C GLU A 155 3.96 -28.22 46.53
N LYS A 156 5.18 -27.82 46.89
CA LYS A 156 6.38 -28.19 46.11
C LYS A 156 6.72 -29.69 46.20
N GLU A 157 6.27 -30.33 47.27
CA GLU A 157 6.58 -31.72 47.61
C GLU A 157 5.82 -32.73 46.73
N SER A 158 4.73 -32.29 46.12
CA SER A 158 3.87 -33.10 45.25
C SER A 158 4.19 -32.91 43.76
N TRP A 159 5.24 -32.17 43.42
CA TRP A 159 5.68 -31.98 42.03
C TRP A 159 6.27 -33.28 41.47
N ASP A 160 5.53 -33.90 40.57
CA ASP A 160 5.87 -35.17 39.93
C ASP A 160 6.46 -34.97 38.52
N CYS A 161 6.80 -36.07 37.84
CA CYS A 161 7.33 -36.03 36.47
C CYS A 161 6.36 -35.35 35.48
N GLU A 162 5.06 -35.47 35.70
CA GLU A 162 4.03 -34.84 34.85
C GLU A 162 4.10 -33.31 34.97
N PHE A 163 4.23 -32.78 36.20
CA PHE A 163 4.44 -31.35 36.44
C PHE A 163 5.70 -30.81 35.76
N TYR A 164 6.84 -31.47 35.95
CA TYR A 164 8.11 -31.02 35.37
C TYR A 164 8.09 -31.07 33.84
N ASN A 165 7.43 -32.08 33.26
CA ASN A 165 7.30 -32.20 31.81
C ASN A 165 6.37 -31.12 31.25
N ALA A 166 5.24 -30.86 31.90
CA ALA A 166 4.34 -29.76 31.54
C ALA A 166 5.04 -28.39 31.66
N LEU A 167 5.84 -28.18 32.70
CA LEU A 167 6.63 -26.96 32.89
C LEU A 167 7.68 -26.77 31.78
N TYR A 168 8.38 -27.85 31.41
CA TYR A 168 9.36 -27.82 30.32
C TYR A 168 8.70 -27.46 28.98
N ILE A 169 7.62 -28.16 28.61
CA ILE A 169 6.89 -27.91 27.37
C ILE A 169 6.33 -26.49 27.35
N THR A 170 5.73 -26.03 28.44
CA THR A 170 5.21 -24.65 28.58
C THR A 170 6.30 -23.62 28.34
N ARG A 171 7.47 -23.78 28.97
CA ARG A 171 8.61 -22.86 28.78
C ARG A 171 9.11 -22.85 27.35
N TRP A 172 9.22 -24.03 26.73
CA TRP A 172 9.66 -24.14 25.35
C TRP A 172 8.68 -23.46 24.39
N LYS A 173 7.38 -23.69 24.54
CA LYS A 173 6.32 -23.06 23.74
C LYS A 173 6.27 -21.54 23.92
N LEU A 174 6.32 -21.06 25.16
CA LEU A 174 6.37 -19.62 25.46
C LEU A 174 7.61 -18.96 24.86
N LYS A 175 8.77 -19.63 24.92
CA LYS A 175 9.99 -19.14 24.28
C LYS A 175 9.85 -19.05 22.76
N ALA A 176 9.29 -20.08 22.11
CA ALA A 176 9.05 -20.06 20.67
C ALA A 176 8.07 -18.95 20.26
N LEU A 177 6.98 -18.74 21.02
CA LEU A 177 6.04 -17.63 20.80
C LEU A 177 6.73 -16.27 20.96
N HIS A 178 7.56 -16.11 21.99
CA HIS A 178 8.30 -14.87 22.24
C HIS A 178 9.31 -14.56 21.13
N GLU A 179 10.10 -15.55 20.70
CA GLU A 179 11.06 -15.39 19.60
C GLU A 179 10.35 -15.06 18.28
N ALA A 180 9.23 -15.72 17.99
CA ALA A 180 8.40 -15.40 16.84
C ALA A 180 7.86 -13.96 16.91
N ALA A 181 7.35 -13.53 18.07
CA ALA A 181 6.88 -12.16 18.28
C ALA A 181 7.98 -11.11 18.06
N LEU A 182 9.18 -11.32 18.61
CA LEU A 182 10.34 -10.44 18.41
C LEU A 182 10.75 -10.36 16.93
N GLY A 183 10.75 -11.49 16.23
CA GLY A 183 11.02 -11.53 14.79
C GLY A 183 10.01 -10.71 14.00
N ARG A 184 8.72 -10.71 14.40
CA ARG A 184 7.69 -9.89 13.77
C ARG A 184 7.82 -8.40 14.10
N MET A 185 8.17 -8.06 15.35
CA MET A 185 8.37 -6.66 15.77
C MET A 185 9.39 -5.95 14.88
N ARG A 186 10.55 -6.58 14.63
CA ARG A 186 11.57 -6.01 13.73
C ARG A 186 11.06 -5.76 12.30
N GLN A 187 10.16 -6.61 11.82
CA GLN A 187 9.56 -6.45 10.49
C GLN A 187 8.56 -5.29 10.46
N PHE A 188 7.81 -5.08 11.55
CA PHE A 188 6.94 -3.90 11.68
C PHE A 188 7.76 -2.62 11.63
N ASP A 189 8.90 -2.56 12.33
CA ASP A 189 9.78 -1.39 12.30
C ASP A 189 10.24 -1.06 10.86
N LEU A 190 10.63 -2.08 10.08
CA LEU A 190 10.98 -1.90 8.67
C LEU A 190 9.78 -1.41 7.82
N THR A 191 8.57 -1.89 8.13
CA THR A 191 7.35 -1.44 7.44
C THR A 191 7.05 0.03 7.75
N TYR A 192 7.18 0.43 9.01
CA TYR A 192 7.03 1.84 9.42
C TYR A 192 8.06 2.73 8.74
N GLN A 193 9.32 2.32 8.69
CA GLN A 193 10.37 3.07 7.99
C GLN A 193 10.07 3.22 6.50
N ALA A 194 9.53 2.18 5.84
CA ALA A 194 9.10 2.27 4.45
C ALA A 194 7.96 3.29 4.29
N LEU A 195 6.94 3.25 5.16
CA LEU A 195 5.83 4.21 5.14
C LEU A 195 6.29 5.65 5.36
N ASP A 196 7.22 5.88 6.27
CA ASP A 196 7.80 7.21 6.51
C ASP A 196 8.59 7.71 5.29
N LEU A 197 9.34 6.82 4.64
CA LEU A 197 10.06 7.16 3.41
C LEU A 197 9.11 7.55 2.28
N ILE A 198 7.98 6.86 2.14
CA ILE A 198 6.95 7.19 1.15
C ILE A 198 6.33 8.54 1.45
N LYS A 199 5.97 8.79 2.71
CA LYS A 199 5.45 10.09 3.13
C LYS A 199 6.42 11.21 2.76
N LEU A 200 7.71 11.01 3.01
CA LEU A 200 8.75 11.96 2.60
C LEU A 200 8.82 12.14 1.09
N LYS A 201 8.80 11.04 0.31
CA LYS A 201 8.79 11.08 -1.17
C LYS A 201 7.58 11.85 -1.70
N VAL A 202 6.38 11.62 -1.14
CA VAL A 202 5.15 12.34 -1.49
C VAL A 202 5.29 13.83 -1.18
N MET A 203 5.78 14.20 0.01
CA MET A 203 6.05 15.60 0.36
C MET A 203 7.07 16.26 -0.59
N CYS A 204 8.12 15.54 -0.98
CA CYS A 204 9.10 16.04 -1.94
C CYS A 204 8.49 16.24 -3.34
N SER A 205 7.50 15.42 -3.72
CA SER A 205 6.79 15.55 -5.00
C SER A 205 5.70 16.61 -5.03
N GLU A 206 5.34 17.20 -3.88
CA GLU A 206 4.27 18.20 -3.77
C GLU A 206 4.49 19.37 -4.73
N LYS A 207 5.72 19.89 -4.80
CA LYS A 207 6.10 20.96 -5.73
C LYS A 207 5.93 20.55 -7.20
N SER A 208 6.28 19.32 -7.53
CA SER A 208 6.14 18.77 -8.89
C SER A 208 4.66 18.62 -9.28
N VAL A 209 3.83 18.15 -8.36
CA VAL A 209 2.37 18.04 -8.56
C VAL A 209 1.73 19.41 -8.68
N GLU A 210 2.11 20.36 -7.81
CA GLU A 210 1.61 21.73 -7.85
C GLU A 210 2.01 22.43 -9.15
N PHE A 211 3.24 22.24 -9.60
CA PHE A 211 3.71 22.72 -10.90
C PHE A 211 2.85 22.19 -12.05
N LEU A 212 2.70 20.85 -12.15
CA LEU A 212 1.91 20.23 -13.22
C LEU A 212 0.46 20.72 -13.20
N ARG A 213 -0.15 20.79 -12.01
CA ARG A 213 -1.51 21.32 -11.85
C ARG A 213 -1.61 22.78 -12.33
N LYS A 214 -0.72 23.64 -11.85
CA LYS A 214 -0.76 25.08 -12.16
C LYS A 214 -0.62 25.32 -13.65
N HIS A 215 0.32 24.65 -14.32
CA HIS A 215 0.59 24.90 -15.74
C HIS A 215 -0.37 24.16 -16.68
N TYR A 216 -0.77 22.93 -16.36
CA TYR A 216 -1.57 22.08 -17.27
C TYR A 216 -3.08 22.11 -16.99
N ILE A 217 -3.53 22.39 -15.76
CA ILE A 217 -4.95 22.35 -15.36
C ILE A 217 -5.52 23.75 -15.12
N ASP A 218 -4.84 24.53 -14.27
CA ASP A 218 -5.34 25.83 -13.81
C ASP A 218 -4.92 26.97 -14.76
N GLY A 219 -3.83 26.80 -15.50
CA GLY A 219 -3.24 27.81 -16.38
C GLY A 219 -2.12 28.61 -15.70
N PRO A 220 -1.05 28.98 -16.44
CA PRO A 220 0.06 29.72 -15.87
C PRO A 220 -0.39 31.10 -15.36
N THR A 221 -0.11 31.39 -14.09
CA THR A 221 -0.58 32.60 -13.39
C THR A 221 0.23 33.86 -13.72
N GLN A 222 1.37 33.71 -14.39
CA GLN A 222 2.19 34.82 -14.89
C GLN A 222 2.24 34.72 -16.41
N SER A 223 1.44 35.52 -17.09
CA SER A 223 1.49 35.67 -18.54
C SER A 223 2.76 36.43 -18.93
N PRO A 224 3.65 35.87 -19.78
CA PRO A 224 4.51 36.69 -20.59
C PRO A 224 3.66 37.23 -21.75
N THR A 225 3.23 38.48 -21.60
CA THR A 225 2.91 39.41 -22.69
C THR A 225 1.72 39.17 -23.65
N ASP A 226 1.05 38.00 -23.70
CA ASP A 226 -0.12 37.80 -24.58
C ASP A 226 -1.29 37.06 -23.89
N GLU A 227 -2.53 37.54 -24.06
CA GLU A 227 -3.76 36.96 -23.50
C GLU A 227 -4.00 35.48 -23.91
N SER A 228 -3.38 35.00 -25.00
CA SER A 228 -3.44 33.58 -25.40
C SER A 228 -2.59 32.64 -24.53
N THR A 229 -1.66 33.18 -23.73
CA THR A 229 -0.76 32.39 -22.86
C THR A 229 -1.36 32.07 -21.49
N ALA A 230 -2.51 32.62 -21.13
CA ALA A 230 -3.19 32.35 -19.86
C ALA A 230 -3.99 31.02 -19.86
N GLN A 231 -4.10 30.35 -21.02
CA GLN A 231 -4.83 29.09 -21.12
C GLN A 231 -4.00 27.91 -20.55
N PRO A 232 -4.64 26.93 -19.89
CA PRO A 232 -3.97 25.72 -19.44
C PRO A 232 -3.29 25.00 -20.60
N TYR A 233 -2.08 24.47 -20.37
CA TYR A 233 -1.36 23.75 -21.42
C TYR A 233 -2.10 22.52 -21.93
N ALA A 234 -3.00 21.92 -21.13
CA ALA A 234 -3.89 20.86 -21.62
C ALA A 234 -4.79 21.33 -22.77
N CYS A 235 -5.29 22.58 -22.74
CA CYS A 235 -6.09 23.17 -23.82
C CYS A 235 -5.29 23.29 -25.13
N ILE A 236 -3.98 23.55 -25.03
CA ILE A 236 -3.07 23.71 -26.17
C ILE A 236 -2.69 22.36 -26.78
N LEU A 237 -2.59 21.33 -25.93
CA LEU A 237 -2.24 19.98 -26.34
C LEU A 237 -3.44 19.22 -26.91
N ASN A 238 -4.59 19.30 -26.23
CA ASN A 238 -5.81 18.60 -26.61
C ASN A 238 -7.06 19.23 -25.97
N LEU A 239 -7.93 19.81 -26.79
CA LEU A 239 -9.20 20.42 -26.34
C LEU A 239 -10.15 19.41 -25.65
N ASP A 240 -10.16 18.15 -26.09
CA ASP A 240 -10.98 17.10 -25.49
C ASP A 240 -10.45 16.70 -24.10
N LEU A 241 -9.13 16.78 -23.90
CA LEU A 241 -8.51 16.58 -22.59
C LEU A 241 -8.91 17.69 -21.62
N GLN A 242 -8.90 18.95 -22.08
CA GLN A 242 -9.34 20.09 -21.27
C GLN A 242 -10.81 19.93 -20.87
N LYS A 243 -11.67 19.52 -21.80
CA LYS A 243 -13.08 19.24 -21.51
C LYS A 243 -13.24 18.13 -20.46
N SER A 244 -12.47 17.04 -20.56
CA SER A 244 -12.47 15.98 -19.54
C SER A 244 -11.97 16.48 -18.17
N ILE A 245 -10.99 17.37 -18.14
CA ILE A 245 -10.48 17.98 -16.91
C ILE A 245 -11.58 18.82 -16.25
N ASP A 246 -12.29 19.63 -17.04
CA ASP A 246 -13.33 20.54 -16.55
C ASP A 246 -14.60 19.78 -16.12
N ASP A 247 -15.02 18.77 -16.88
CA ASP A 247 -16.27 18.03 -16.64
C ASP A 247 -16.12 16.94 -15.57
N THR A 248 -14.92 16.38 -15.38
CA THR A 248 -14.71 15.22 -14.50
C THR A 248 -13.72 15.49 -13.37
N ILE A 249 -12.52 16.00 -13.68
CA ILE A 249 -11.43 16.08 -12.70
C ILE A 249 -11.67 17.22 -11.70
N LYS A 250 -11.99 18.44 -12.17
CA LYS A 250 -12.26 19.59 -11.29
C LYS A 250 -13.42 19.33 -10.31
N PRO A 251 -14.58 18.78 -10.73
CA PRO A 251 -15.64 18.41 -9.81
C PRO A 251 -15.23 17.38 -8.76
N LEU A 252 -14.48 16.33 -9.16
CA LEU A 252 -13.97 15.32 -8.22
C LEU A 252 -12.99 15.91 -7.19
N MET A 253 -12.11 16.82 -7.62
CA MET A 253 -11.21 17.53 -6.71
C MET A 253 -11.96 18.41 -5.71
N GLN A 254 -13.06 19.04 -6.14
CA GLN A 254 -13.90 19.86 -5.27
C GLN A 254 -14.65 18.99 -4.26
N PHE A 255 -15.25 17.88 -4.71
CA PHE A 255 -15.90 16.89 -3.85
C PHE A 255 -14.96 16.39 -2.74
N ARG A 256 -13.74 15.99 -3.11
CA ARG A 256 -12.68 15.56 -2.16
C ARG A 256 -12.30 16.63 -1.14
N LYS A 257 -12.16 17.89 -1.59
CA LYS A 257 -11.85 19.01 -0.69
C LYS A 257 -12.96 19.24 0.32
N ASP A 258 -14.21 19.01 -0.07
CA ASP A 258 -15.36 19.20 0.79
C ASP A 258 -15.53 18.03 1.79
N GLU A 259 -15.20 16.79 1.40
CA GLU A 259 -15.09 15.65 2.33
C GLU A 259 -14.00 15.86 3.40
N LEU A 260 -12.79 16.26 2.98
CA LEU A 260 -11.66 16.50 3.91
C LEU A 260 -11.95 17.63 4.92
N LYS A 261 -12.78 18.61 4.56
CA LYS A 261 -13.23 19.66 5.49
C LYS A 261 -14.24 19.16 6.50
N GLN A 262 -15.05 18.15 6.15
CA GLN A 262 -16.04 17.56 7.05
C GLN A 262 -15.41 16.59 8.06
N GLU A 263 -14.32 15.91 7.72
CA GLU A 263 -13.60 15.03 8.66
C GLU A 263 -12.72 15.81 9.68
N GLY A 264 -12.45 17.09 9.41
CA GLY A 264 -11.63 17.97 10.27
C GLY A 264 -12.40 18.90 11.22
N SER A 265 -13.74 18.84 11.27
CA SER A 265 -14.62 19.60 12.19
C SER A 265 -15.28 18.69 13.22
#